data_AF-A0A3D4CIY8-F1
#
_entry.id   AF-A0A3D4CIY8-F1
#
_cell.length_a   1.000
_cell.length_b   1.000
_cell.length_c   1.000
_cell.angle_alpha   90.00
_cell.angle_beta   90.00
_cell.angle_gamma   90.00
#
_symmetry.space_group_name_H-M   'P 1'
#
loop_
_entity.id
_entity.type
_entity.pdbx_description
1 polymer ?
#
loop_
_entity_poly.entity_id
_entity_poly.type
_entity_poly.pdbx_seq_one_letter_code
_entity_poly.pdbx_strand_id
1 'polypeptide(L)'
;GNVEVNKTSELLEHIGQFRPGDKVNLTVIRDGNEKIIPVILKNYKGSTELVDKKEIAQWNALGAEFAEITEKEKNTLGIENGIKIKRLKSGKLAYAGIQPGFIITKICNEPVDDLNDLMNKINKARGGILIEGIYPNGKRAYYGVGLK
;
A
#
# COMPACT_ATOMS: atom_id res chain seq x y z
N GLY A 1 -21.90 -6.19 21.79
CA GLY A 1 -23.22 -5.63 21.42
C GLY A 1 -23.10 -4.98 20.07
N ASN A 2 -24.22 -4.65 19.42
CA ASN A 2 -24.18 -3.82 18.21
C ASN A 2 -23.58 -2.46 18.56
N VAL A 3 -22.64 -2.00 17.72
CA VAL A 3 -22.03 -0.68 17.86
C VAL A 3 -22.44 0.14 16.66
N GLU A 4 -23.17 1.22 16.93
CA GLU A 4 -23.55 2.19 15.90
C GLU A 4 -22.34 3.08 15.60
N VAL A 5 -22.05 3.25 14.32
CA VAL A 5 -20.92 4.08 13.85
C VAL A 5 -21.43 5.09 12.85
N ASN A 6 -21.14 6.37 13.09
CA ASN A 6 -21.63 7.47 12.26
C ASN A 6 -20.49 8.16 11.49
N LYS A 7 -19.24 7.80 11.78
CA LYS A 7 -18.05 8.31 11.10
C LYS A 7 -17.17 7.18 10.59
N THR A 8 -16.45 7.48 9.50
CA THR A 8 -15.48 6.54 8.92
C THR A 8 -14.37 6.18 9.91
N SER A 9 -13.93 7.13 10.74
CA SER A 9 -12.91 6.90 11.77
C SER A 9 -13.36 5.93 12.86
N GLU A 10 -14.61 6.05 13.33
CA GLU A 10 -15.19 5.16 14.35
C GLU A 10 -15.32 3.73 13.80
N LEU A 11 -15.78 3.62 12.55
CA LEU A 11 -15.81 2.32 11.87
C LEU A 11 -14.41 1.70 11.78
N LEU A 12 -13.39 2.47 11.38
CA LEU A 12 -12.01 1.98 11.27
C LEU A 12 -11.45 1.56 12.63
N GLU A 13 -11.76 2.29 13.70
CA GLU A 13 -11.34 1.96 15.06
C GLU A 13 -11.95 0.62 15.52
N HIS A 14 -13.24 0.41 15.30
CA HIS A 14 -13.91 -0.84 15.66
C HIS A 14 -13.44 -2.02 14.82
N ILE A 15 -13.36 -1.85 13.49
CA ILE A 15 -12.91 -2.90 12.58
C ILE A 15 -11.43 -3.26 12.86
N GLY A 16 -10.61 -2.30 13.26
CA GLY A 16 -9.20 -2.51 13.61
C GLY A 16 -8.97 -3.41 14.84
N GLN A 17 -10.00 -3.72 15.63
CA GLN A 17 -9.91 -4.63 16.77
C GLN A 17 -10.02 -6.11 16.37
N PHE A 18 -10.53 -6.39 15.17
CA PHE A 18 -10.74 -7.74 14.65
C PHE A 18 -9.55 -8.23 13.80
N ARG A 19 -9.45 -9.54 13.62
CA ARG A 19 -8.40 -10.17 12.83
C ARG A 19 -8.82 -10.35 11.38
N PRO A 20 -7.87 -10.32 10.42
CA PRO A 20 -8.12 -10.84 9.08
C PRO A 20 -8.70 -12.26 9.14
N GLY A 21 -9.74 -12.52 8.34
CA GLY A 21 -10.51 -13.77 8.36
C GLY A 21 -11.76 -13.75 9.25
N ASP A 22 -11.86 -12.80 10.18
CA ASP A 22 -13.06 -12.67 11.02
C ASP A 22 -14.28 -12.31 10.16
N LYS A 23 -15.40 -12.97 10.45
CA LYS A 23 -16.70 -12.68 9.86
C LYS A 23 -17.41 -11.65 10.73
N VAL A 24 -17.77 -10.52 10.15
CA VAL A 24 -18.55 -9.48 10.83
C VAL A 24 -19.83 -9.18 10.05
N ASN A 25 -20.92 -8.96 10.78
CA ASN A 25 -22.19 -8.55 10.18
C ASN A 25 -22.26 -7.03 10.19
N LEU A 26 -22.36 -6.41 9.01
CA LEU A 26 -22.56 -4.98 8.86
C LEU A 26 -24.02 -4.69 8.59
N THR A 27 -24.67 -3.94 9.47
CA THR A 27 -25.97 -3.35 9.19
C THR A 27 -25.76 -2.03 8.47
N VAL A 28 -26.29 -1.91 7.25
CA VAL A 28 -26.22 -0.69 6.44
C VAL A 28 -27.61 -0.24 6.04
N ILE A 29 -27.84 1.06 5.97
CA ILE A 29 -29.06 1.62 5.39
C ILE A 29 -28.80 1.89 3.91
N ARG A 30 -29.57 1.26 3.02
CA ARG A 30 -29.52 1.48 1.57
C ARG A 30 -30.94 1.61 1.04
N ASP A 31 -31.21 2.71 0.33
CA ASP A 31 -32.54 3.03 -0.19
C ASP A 31 -33.61 3.09 0.92
N GLY A 32 -33.24 3.65 2.08
CA GLY A 32 -34.10 3.76 3.26
C GLY A 32 -34.36 2.45 4.02
N ASN A 33 -33.81 1.32 3.57
CA ASN A 33 -33.99 0.01 4.20
C ASN A 33 -32.70 -0.47 4.87
N GLU A 34 -32.82 -1.05 6.06
CA GLU A 34 -31.72 -1.75 6.72
C GLU A 34 -31.42 -3.06 6.02
N LYS A 35 -30.13 -3.32 5.77
CA LYS A 35 -29.61 -4.55 5.19
C LYS A 35 -28.46 -5.04 6.04
N ILE A 36 -28.52 -6.31 6.45
CA ILE A 36 -27.41 -6.98 7.15
C ILE A 36 -26.56 -7.69 6.10
N ILE A 37 -25.27 -7.33 6.04
CA ILE A 37 -24.32 -7.87 5.08
C ILE A 37 -23.20 -8.57 5.86
N PRO A 38 -23.09 -9.90 5.78
CA PRO A 38 -21.94 -10.62 6.32
C PRO A 38 -20.72 -10.34 5.45
N VAL A 39 -19.65 -9.84 6.05
CA VAL A 39 -18.37 -9.59 5.36
C VAL A 39 -17.23 -10.33 6.06
N ILE A 40 -16.23 -10.72 5.27
CA ILE A 40 -14.98 -11.31 5.77
C ILE A 40 -13.93 -10.21 5.76
N LEU A 41 -13.32 -9.97 6.91
CA LEU A 41 -12.27 -8.96 7.02
C LEU A 41 -10.99 -9.44 6.34
N LYS A 42 -10.38 -8.54 5.58
CA LYS A 42 -9.11 -8.77 4.89
C LYS A 42 -8.05 -7.84 5.47
N ASN A 43 -6.80 -8.28 5.45
CA ASN A 43 -5.66 -7.43 5.71
C ASN A 43 -5.47 -6.42 4.55
N TYR A 44 -4.51 -5.51 4.71
CA TYR A 44 -4.21 -4.49 3.69
C TYR A 44 -3.67 -5.05 2.37
N LYS A 45 -3.24 -6.33 2.33
CA LYS A 45 -2.86 -7.05 1.11
C LYS A 45 -4.07 -7.73 0.42
N GLY A 46 -5.26 -7.62 1.01
CA GLY A 46 -6.46 -8.28 0.49
C GLY A 46 -6.57 -9.78 0.81
N SER A 47 -5.70 -10.33 1.67
CA SER A 47 -5.78 -11.72 2.15
C SER A 47 -6.35 -11.82 3.58
N THR A 48 -6.69 -13.02 4.03
CA THR A 48 -7.15 -13.29 5.41
C THR A 48 -6.03 -13.74 6.34
N GLU A 49 -4.78 -13.65 5.88
CA GLU A 49 -3.63 -14.08 6.67
C GLU A 49 -3.25 -13.05 7.72
N LEU A 50 -2.73 -13.55 8.84
CA LEU A 50 -2.13 -12.68 9.86
C LEU A 50 -0.88 -12.02 9.27
N VAL A 51 -0.82 -10.69 9.42
CA VAL A 51 0.34 -9.91 8.98
C VAL A 51 1.19 -9.52 10.19
N ASP A 52 2.50 -9.55 10.04
CA ASP A 52 3.43 -9.19 11.10
C ASP A 52 3.32 -7.68 11.41
N LYS A 53 3.27 -7.31 12.70
CA LYS A 53 3.24 -5.90 13.12
C LYS A 53 4.46 -5.12 12.63
N LYS A 54 5.62 -5.76 12.50
CA LYS A 54 6.85 -5.16 11.97
C LYS A 54 6.70 -4.80 10.51
N GLU A 55 6.04 -5.65 9.72
CA GLU A 55 5.78 -5.40 8.32
C GLU A 55 4.85 -4.18 8.14
N ILE A 56 3.78 -4.07 8.95
CA ILE A 56 2.89 -2.90 8.94
C ILE A 56 3.65 -1.62 9.32
N ALA A 57 4.51 -1.69 10.36
CA ALA A 57 5.31 -0.56 10.79
C ALA A 57 6.32 -0.12 9.72
N GLN A 58 6.99 -1.07 9.05
CA GLN A 58 7.89 -0.80 7.94
C GLN A 58 7.18 -0.11 6.78
N TRP A 59 5.96 -0.56 6.45
CA TRP A 59 5.15 0.05 5.41
C TRP A 59 4.78 1.50 5.72
N ASN A 60 4.30 1.76 6.94
CA ASN A 60 3.96 3.10 7.38
C ASN A 60 5.20 4.01 7.43
N ALA A 61 6.37 3.47 7.78
CA ALA A 61 7.62 4.23 7.82
C ALA A 61 8.10 4.71 6.43
N LEU A 62 7.71 4.05 5.34
CA LEU A 62 7.99 4.54 3.99
C LEU A 62 7.29 5.88 3.72
N GLY A 63 6.10 6.06 4.31
CA GLY A 63 5.31 7.28 4.18
C GLY A 63 4.81 7.50 2.75
N ALA A 64 4.24 6.48 2.11
CA ALA A 64 3.76 6.60 0.73
C ALA A 64 2.44 5.87 0.50
N GLU A 65 1.64 6.42 -0.41
CA GLU A 65 0.50 5.74 -1.01
C GLU A 65 0.89 5.30 -2.41
N PHE A 66 0.68 4.03 -2.68
CA PHE A 66 1.08 3.39 -3.93
C PHE A 66 -0.13 3.11 -4.80
N ALA A 67 0.09 3.05 -6.10
CA ALA A 67 -0.92 2.72 -7.10
C ALA A 67 -0.27 1.90 -8.22
N GLU A 68 -1.09 1.08 -8.87
CA GLU A 68 -0.70 0.44 -10.13
C GLU A 68 -0.48 1.49 -11.22
N ILE A 69 0.44 1.19 -12.13
CA ILE A 69 0.67 2.00 -13.32
C ILE A 69 -0.40 1.72 -14.37
N THR A 70 -0.80 2.76 -15.09
CA THR A 70 -1.76 2.64 -16.18
C THR A 70 -1.08 2.15 -17.47
N GLU A 71 -1.85 1.52 -18.37
CA GLU A 71 -1.37 1.12 -19.70
C GLU A 71 -0.78 2.30 -20.50
N LYS A 72 -1.32 3.51 -20.31
CA LYS A 72 -0.78 4.73 -20.92
C LYS A 72 0.63 5.03 -20.41
N GLU A 73 0.86 4.91 -19.11
CA GLU A 73 2.17 5.15 -18.50
C GLU A 73 3.19 4.11 -18.96
N LYS A 74 2.80 2.83 -19.02
CA LYS A 74 3.62 1.74 -19.58
C LYS A 74 4.12 2.06 -20.99
N ASN A 75 3.18 2.38 -21.89
CA ASN A 75 3.48 2.68 -23.29
C ASN A 75 4.33 3.94 -23.44
N THR A 76 4.04 5.00 -22.67
CA THR A 76 4.77 6.28 -22.77
C THR A 76 6.20 6.17 -22.26
N LEU A 77 6.43 5.38 -21.22
CA LEU A 77 7.72 5.26 -20.55
C LEU A 77 8.53 4.04 -21.02
N GLY A 78 7.95 3.18 -21.85
CA GLY A 78 8.58 1.95 -22.33
C GLY A 78 8.88 0.97 -21.19
N ILE A 79 7.97 0.87 -20.21
CA ILE A 79 8.09 -0.02 -19.06
C ILE A 79 6.95 -1.03 -19.06
N GLU A 80 7.25 -2.27 -18.70
CA GLU A 80 6.23 -3.33 -18.61
C GLU A 80 5.56 -3.32 -17.24
N ASN A 81 6.36 -3.20 -16.17
CA ASN A 81 5.91 -3.29 -14.80
C ASN A 81 6.46 -2.17 -13.92
N GLY A 82 5.83 -1.98 -12.77
CA GLY A 82 6.26 -1.03 -11.75
C GLY A 82 5.09 -0.52 -10.92
N ILE A 83 5.43 0.10 -9.78
CA ILE A 83 4.46 0.67 -8.85
C ILE A 83 4.67 2.17 -8.72
N LYS A 84 3.59 2.92 -8.95
CA LYS A 84 3.58 4.37 -8.86
C LYS A 84 3.42 4.83 -7.42
N ILE A 85 4.23 5.79 -7.02
CA ILE A 85 4.01 6.56 -5.79
C ILE A 85 2.94 7.62 -6.09
N LYS A 86 1.70 7.34 -5.69
CA LYS A 86 0.56 8.24 -5.89
C LYS A 86 0.67 9.47 -5.00
N ARG A 87 1.03 9.29 -3.73
CA ARG A 87 1.22 10.35 -2.75
C ARG A 87 2.36 10.02 -1.81
N LEU A 88 3.03 11.06 -1.31
CA LEU A 88 4.00 10.96 -0.24
C LEU A 88 3.46 11.65 1.01
N LYS A 89 3.76 11.05 2.15
CA LYS A 89 3.58 11.56 3.50
C LYS A 89 4.97 11.70 4.12
N SER A 90 5.04 12.23 5.34
CA SER A 90 6.27 12.22 6.11
C SER A 90 6.76 10.78 6.29
N GLY A 91 7.97 10.47 5.80
CA GLY A 91 8.51 9.12 5.83
C GLY A 91 9.78 8.98 5.00
N LYS A 92 10.33 7.75 5.02
CA LYS A 92 11.65 7.42 4.48
C LYS A 92 11.78 7.74 2.99
N LEU A 93 10.73 7.55 2.19
CA LEU A 93 10.78 7.84 0.75
C LEU A 93 10.83 9.35 0.46
N ALA A 94 10.05 10.14 1.20
CA ALA A 94 10.11 11.60 1.09
C ALA A 94 11.48 12.14 1.54
N TYR A 95 12.04 11.62 2.62
CA TYR A 95 13.37 12.01 3.12
C TYR A 95 14.52 11.61 2.18
N ALA A 96 14.34 10.55 1.39
CA ALA A 96 15.28 10.17 0.34
C ALA A 96 15.24 11.11 -0.88
N GLY A 97 14.29 12.06 -0.93
CA GLY A 97 14.13 12.99 -2.04
C GLY A 97 13.34 12.42 -3.23
N ILE A 98 12.58 11.34 -3.00
CA ILE A 98 11.62 10.84 -4.00
C ILE A 98 10.44 11.80 -4.04
N GLN A 99 9.88 12.02 -5.23
CA GLN A 99 8.72 12.89 -5.43
C GLN A 99 7.48 12.10 -5.88
N PRO A 100 6.26 12.62 -5.65
CA PRO A 100 5.04 11.98 -6.13
C PRO A 100 5.06 11.80 -7.65
N GLY A 101 4.49 10.70 -8.12
CA GLY A 101 4.49 10.31 -9.53
C GLY A 101 5.69 9.46 -9.94
N PHE A 102 6.70 9.28 -9.09
CA PHE A 102 7.79 8.34 -9.33
C PHE A 102 7.27 6.91 -9.43
N ILE A 103 7.70 6.19 -10.46
CA ILE A 103 7.34 4.79 -10.69
C ILE A 103 8.53 3.93 -10.32
N ILE A 104 8.39 3.14 -9.27
CA ILE A 104 9.38 2.17 -8.82
C ILE A 104 9.36 0.99 -9.78
N THR A 105 10.46 0.77 -10.49
CA THR A 105 10.61 -0.34 -11.43
C THR A 105 11.48 -1.45 -10.87
N LYS A 106 12.41 -1.14 -9.95
CA LYS A 106 13.24 -2.15 -9.28
C LYS A 106 13.55 -1.80 -7.82
N ILE A 107 13.75 -2.82 -7.01
CA ILE A 107 14.36 -2.74 -5.69
C ILE A 107 15.56 -3.67 -5.63
N CYS A 108 16.72 -3.16 -5.21
CA CYS A 108 17.96 -3.93 -5.06
C CYS A 108 18.31 -4.74 -6.33
N ASN A 109 18.11 -4.13 -7.50
CA ASN A 109 18.30 -4.72 -8.83
C ASN A 109 17.29 -5.82 -9.23
N GLU A 110 16.25 -6.06 -8.43
CA GLU A 110 15.15 -6.97 -8.77
C GLU A 110 13.94 -6.20 -9.31
N PRO A 111 13.32 -6.62 -10.44
CA PRO A 111 12.16 -5.96 -11.06
C PRO A 111 10.96 -5.98 -10.13
N VAL A 112 10.18 -4.91 -10.05
CA VAL A 112 8.96 -4.87 -9.24
C VAL A 112 7.74 -5.03 -10.15
N ASP A 113 7.03 -6.14 -9.98
CA ASP A 113 5.90 -6.47 -10.85
C ASP A 113 4.59 -5.87 -10.35
N ASP A 114 4.33 -6.03 -9.05
CA ASP A 114 3.12 -5.57 -8.40
C ASP A 114 3.38 -5.06 -6.97
N LEU A 115 2.31 -4.64 -6.30
CA LEU A 115 2.38 -4.08 -4.95
C LEU A 115 2.81 -5.13 -3.90
N ASN A 116 2.37 -6.38 -4.04
CA ASN A 116 2.74 -7.46 -3.13
C ASN A 116 4.22 -7.81 -3.28
N ASP A 117 4.73 -7.84 -4.52
CA ASP A 117 6.13 -8.06 -4.83
C ASP A 117 7.01 -6.94 -4.25
N LEU A 118 6.62 -5.68 -4.43
CA LEU A 118 7.26 -4.52 -3.79
C LEU A 118 7.36 -4.72 -2.27
N MET A 119 6.25 -5.07 -1.62
CA MET A 119 6.21 -5.28 -0.17
C MET A 119 7.14 -6.42 0.26
N ASN A 120 7.07 -7.55 -0.45
CA ASN A 120 7.90 -8.71 -0.14
C ASN A 120 9.39 -8.38 -0.24
N LYS A 121 9.81 -7.60 -1.22
CA LYS A 121 11.20 -7.15 -1.40
C LYS A 121 11.65 -6.24 -0.27
N ILE A 122 10.81 -5.28 0.12
CA ILE A 122 11.12 -4.37 1.24
C ILE A 122 11.23 -5.13 2.57
N ASN A 123 10.32 -6.07 2.84
CA ASN A 123 10.33 -6.85 4.08
C ASN A 123 11.52 -7.80 4.19
N LYS A 124 11.96 -8.37 3.06
CA LYS A 124 13.14 -9.24 3.02
C LYS A 124 14.44 -8.47 3.14
N ALA A 125 14.47 -7.20 2.71
CA ALA A 125 15.65 -6.38 2.74
C ALA A 125 16.09 -6.06 4.17
N ARG A 126 17.41 -6.07 4.39
CA ARG A 126 18.03 -5.75 5.67
C ARG A 126 18.93 -4.54 5.52
N GLY A 127 18.75 -3.53 6.37
CA GLY A 127 19.54 -2.30 6.32
C GLY A 127 18.96 -1.32 5.32
N GLY A 128 19.70 -0.95 4.27
CA GLY A 128 19.23 -0.04 3.22
C GLY A 128 18.78 -0.77 1.96
N ILE A 129 17.88 -0.15 1.21
CA ILE A 129 17.47 -0.59 -0.13
C ILE A 129 17.86 0.44 -1.17
N LEU A 130 18.19 -0.04 -2.37
CA LEU A 130 18.32 0.79 -3.56
C LEU A 130 17.01 0.72 -4.33
N ILE A 131 16.37 1.86 -4.53
CA ILE A 131 15.15 1.99 -5.32
C ILE A 131 15.53 2.59 -6.67
N GLU A 132 15.22 1.88 -7.75
CA GLU A 132 15.32 2.38 -9.12
C GLU A 132 13.93 2.61 -9.67
N GLY A 133 13.79 3.69 -10.43
CA GLY A 133 12.54 4.01 -11.06
C GLY A 133 12.64 5.14 -12.07
N ILE A 134 11.48 5.51 -12.57
CA ILE A 134 11.31 6.50 -13.64
C ILE A 134 10.25 7.53 -13.24
N TYR A 135 10.55 8.78 -13.50
CA TYR A 135 9.58 9.87 -13.34
C TYR A 135 8.66 9.97 -14.56
N PRO A 136 7.48 10.61 -14.44
CA PRO A 136 6.53 10.76 -15.56
C PRO A 136 7.10 11.49 -16.78
N ASN A 137 8.19 12.24 -16.61
CA ASN A 137 8.92 12.92 -17.68
C ASN A 137 9.98 12.02 -18.36
N GLY A 138 10.06 10.73 -18.02
CA GLY A 138 11.04 9.78 -18.55
C GLY A 138 12.39 9.78 -17.83
N LYS A 139 12.63 10.68 -16.87
CA LYS A 139 13.89 10.74 -16.13
C LYS A 139 14.02 9.53 -15.20
N ARG A 140 15.06 8.72 -15.39
CA ARG A 140 15.43 7.64 -14.48
C ARG A 140 16.16 8.19 -13.26
N ALA A 141 15.90 7.60 -12.09
CA ALA A 141 16.55 7.99 -10.84
C ALA A 141 16.75 6.78 -9.92
N TYR A 142 17.74 6.91 -9.04
CA TYR A 142 18.14 5.90 -8.07
C TYR A 142 18.18 6.54 -6.68
N TYR A 143 17.61 5.86 -5.70
CA TYR A 143 17.51 6.36 -4.33
C TYR A 143 17.93 5.28 -3.33
N GLY A 144 18.88 5.61 -2.46
CA GLY A 144 19.22 4.79 -1.31
C GLY A 144 18.31 5.13 -0.13
N VAL A 145 17.64 4.14 0.45
CA VAL A 145 16.70 4.33 1.57
C VAL A 145 17.03 3.38 2.70
N GLY A 146 17.32 3.92 3.89
CA GLY A 146 17.55 3.12 5.10
C GLY A 146 16.25 2.59 5.71
N LEU A 147 16.12 1.27 5.90
CA LEU A 147 14.95 0.63 6.51
C LEU A 147 15.03 0.52 8.04
N LYS A 148 16.21 0.76 8.65
CA LYS A 148 16.37 0.96 10.09
C LYS A 148 16.46 2.45 10.37
#